data_AF-A0A1H3DKY3-F1
#
_entry.id   AF-A0A1H3DKY3-F1
#
_cell.length_a   1.000
_cell.length_b   1.000
_cell.length_c   1.000
_cell.angle_alpha   90.00
_cell.angle_beta   90.00
_cell.angle_gamma   90.00
#
_symmetry.space_group_name_H-M   'P 1'
#
loop_
_entity.id
_entity.type
_entity.pdbx_description
1 polymer ?
#
loop_
_entity_poly.entity_id
_entity_poly.type
_entity_poly.pdbx_seq_one_letter_code
_entity_poly.pdbx_strand_id
1 'polypeptide(L)'
;MPKKILYIINIISGIALFFSLSECVNSSLIFSCLAGAFLGFAQFIILSSKKLKLNKIVIAVSIVLGLLLSAYAAYSFYGTWISSEDTVRTLVTRIFPDYSQGLIVISVLVLIISLPFAVTFFGLIPYIVKNLKPVSIKRIWSELVKGLSAKSFFRSFAIIVANLVIGCILATGILYAVYLLPINKIDRNVGKSTLIFYQEGSYPELTGYATSTLDNWTDSVIVLEAASPRVESPIKDAMNVPRPLVGEEDSIDVIVSHYYFGERFDGSVPYTRYWHGFLILMKPLLMFFNYGTIRIINGVVQAILVLLTCFLLFKNKFRKAIIPYALSFLMMMPIALAKSIQFSACFYVFTLGSIALLLMKKETRQKHSSIVFLWIGIMTAFFDLLTYPISTFGVPIVFFLLLSEDETLERKISQSVRNAICWGVGFGGMWVLKWAAASIVNGRNEFSVAMSFFAIRTSSVSDDGEKFSLYATEIRNYGAFSFTPVTILVVLLIAYLCFRFLKNRKISMSESLIILLPFVIAGLMPAIWYAFATNHSMIHFWFTNKACVTSLLAVLFGMVSLLQVNSKKTV
;
A
#
# COMPACT_ATOMS: atom_id res chain seq x y z
N MET A 1 -17.96 48.06 -25.63
CA MET A 1 -17.27 46.84 -26.11
C MET A 1 -18.13 45.61 -25.87
N PRO A 2 -18.24 44.66 -26.82
CA PRO A 2 -19.01 43.44 -26.59
C PRO A 2 -18.33 42.62 -25.47
N LYS A 3 -19.10 42.23 -24.45
CA LYS A 3 -18.64 41.51 -23.24
C LYS A 3 -17.78 40.26 -23.53
N LYS A 4 -17.88 39.66 -24.73
CA LYS A 4 -17.07 38.51 -25.15
C LYS A 4 -15.59 38.86 -25.40
N ILE A 5 -15.27 40.07 -25.84
CA ILE A 5 -13.88 40.48 -26.14
C ILE A 5 -13.14 40.80 -24.83
N LEU A 6 -13.79 41.47 -23.88
CA LEU A 6 -13.27 41.68 -22.53
C LEU A 6 -13.04 40.35 -21.76
N TYR A 7 -13.86 39.34 -22.07
CA TYR A 7 -13.79 37.99 -21.49
C TYR A 7 -12.61 37.17 -22.02
N ILE A 8 -12.30 37.28 -23.32
CA ILE A 8 -11.13 36.64 -23.93
C ILE A 8 -9.84 37.35 -23.50
N ILE A 9 -9.86 38.69 -23.41
CA ILE A 9 -8.72 39.46 -22.88
C ILE A 9 -8.41 39.07 -21.44
N ASN A 10 -9.40 38.92 -20.55
CA ASN A 10 -9.15 38.50 -19.15
C ASN A 10 -8.64 37.05 -19.02
N ILE A 11 -9.06 36.13 -19.90
CA ILE A 11 -8.55 34.75 -19.92
C ILE A 11 -7.11 34.72 -20.45
N ILE A 12 -6.81 35.47 -21.51
CA ILE A 12 -5.46 35.58 -22.07
C ILE A 12 -4.53 36.31 -21.10
N SER A 13 -5.00 37.35 -20.39
CA SER A 13 -4.25 38.04 -19.34
C SER A 13 -4.01 37.15 -18.12
N GLY A 14 -4.96 36.29 -17.73
CA GLY A 14 -4.78 35.31 -16.65
C GLY A 14 -3.81 34.18 -17.01
N ILE A 15 -3.80 33.74 -18.28
CA ILE A 15 -2.85 32.75 -18.78
C ILE A 15 -1.45 33.37 -18.98
N ALA A 16 -1.36 34.62 -19.44
CA ALA A 16 -0.10 35.35 -19.54
C ALA A 16 0.50 35.63 -18.16
N LEU A 17 -0.32 35.95 -17.16
CA LEU A 17 0.11 36.10 -15.75
C LEU A 17 0.59 34.76 -15.17
N PHE A 18 -0.04 33.63 -15.56
CA PHE A 18 0.35 32.28 -15.16
C PHE A 18 1.74 31.89 -15.71
N PHE A 19 2.05 32.27 -16.95
CA PHE A 19 3.37 32.04 -17.55
C PHE A 19 4.44 33.04 -17.08
N SER A 20 4.08 34.28 -16.71
CA SER A 20 5.04 35.24 -16.13
C SER A 20 5.36 34.94 -14.65
N LEU A 21 4.48 34.23 -13.93
CA LEU A 21 4.67 33.85 -12.53
C LEU A 21 5.29 32.45 -12.34
N SER A 22 5.37 31.64 -13.39
CA SER A 22 6.03 30.32 -13.32
C SER A 22 7.56 30.39 -13.17
N GLU A 23 8.16 31.58 -13.32
CA GLU A 23 9.59 31.81 -13.08
C GLU A 23 9.91 32.16 -11.61
N CYS A 24 8.91 32.38 -10.75
CA CYS A 24 9.12 32.64 -9.32
C CYS A 24 8.73 31.44 -8.46
N VAL A 25 9.73 30.73 -7.96
CA VAL A 25 9.64 29.60 -7.02
C VAL A 25 9.04 30.07 -5.68
N ASN A 26 7.72 29.93 -5.51
CA ASN A 26 7.12 29.92 -4.17
C ASN A 26 5.80 29.12 -4.17
N SER A 27 5.80 28.00 -3.45
CA SER A 27 4.75 26.98 -3.43
C SER A 27 3.38 27.52 -2.96
N SER A 28 3.36 28.52 -2.09
CA SER A 28 2.15 29.13 -1.51
C SER A 28 1.27 29.88 -2.53
N LEU A 29 1.85 30.46 -3.57
CA LEU A 29 1.11 31.18 -4.60
C LEU A 29 0.40 30.20 -5.56
N ILE A 30 1.05 29.07 -5.85
CA ILE A 30 0.49 27.97 -6.66
C ILE A 30 -0.76 27.39 -5.97
N PHE A 31 -0.75 27.26 -4.63
CA PHE A 31 -1.91 26.83 -3.84
C PHE A 31 -3.10 27.78 -3.96
N SER A 32 -2.83 29.10 -3.93
CA SER A 32 -3.87 30.13 -4.05
C SER A 32 -4.46 30.16 -5.47
N CYS A 33 -3.63 29.98 -6.49
CA CYS A 33 -4.05 29.91 -7.89
C CYS A 33 -4.85 28.63 -8.20
N LEU A 34 -4.47 27.48 -7.66
CA LEU A 34 -5.24 26.24 -7.79
C LEU A 34 -6.59 26.32 -7.07
N ALA A 35 -6.62 26.83 -5.84
CA ALA A 35 -7.86 27.08 -5.11
C ALA A 35 -8.78 28.05 -5.89
N GLY A 36 -8.21 29.12 -6.46
CA GLY A 36 -8.91 30.05 -7.35
C GLY A 36 -9.45 29.41 -8.63
N ALA A 37 -8.68 28.52 -9.26
CA ALA A 37 -9.11 27.79 -10.46
C ALA A 37 -10.23 26.78 -10.17
N PHE A 38 -10.18 26.09 -9.01
CA PHE A 38 -11.23 25.17 -8.56
C PHE A 38 -12.49 25.91 -8.11
N LEU A 39 -12.35 27.06 -7.45
CA LEU A 39 -13.46 27.98 -7.14
C LEU A 39 -14.11 28.50 -8.43
N GLY A 40 -13.30 28.92 -9.41
CA GLY A 40 -13.78 29.33 -10.74
C GLY A 40 -14.51 28.22 -11.49
N PHE A 41 -14.05 26.97 -11.37
CA PHE A 41 -14.72 25.80 -11.95
C PHE A 41 -16.05 25.46 -11.25
N ALA A 42 -16.10 25.54 -9.91
CA ALA A 42 -17.32 25.36 -9.14
C ALA A 42 -18.34 26.47 -9.45
N GLN A 43 -17.89 27.72 -9.56
CA GLN A 43 -18.72 28.88 -9.90
C GLN A 43 -19.21 28.80 -11.36
N PHE A 44 -18.40 28.29 -12.29
CA PHE A 44 -18.81 27.96 -13.67
C PHE A 44 -19.93 26.91 -13.71
N ILE A 45 -19.86 25.84 -12.91
CA ILE A 45 -20.92 24.82 -12.81
C ILE A 45 -22.21 25.41 -12.24
N ILE A 46 -22.10 26.27 -11.22
CA ILE A 46 -23.24 26.95 -10.59
C ILE A 46 -23.91 27.92 -11.57
N LEU A 47 -23.14 28.75 -12.29
CA LEU A 47 -23.67 29.72 -13.24
C LEU A 47 -24.21 29.07 -14.53
N SER A 48 -23.62 27.96 -14.96
CA SER A 48 -24.08 27.21 -16.14
C SER A 48 -25.29 26.30 -15.84
N SER A 49 -25.60 26.06 -14.56
CA SER A 49 -26.68 25.16 -14.12
C SER A 49 -28.08 25.54 -14.63
N LYS A 50 -28.36 26.85 -14.77
CA LYS A 50 -29.63 27.37 -15.29
C LYS A 50 -29.78 27.18 -16.81
N LYS A 51 -28.67 27.18 -17.57
CA LYS A 51 -28.68 26.99 -19.03
C LYS A 51 -28.64 25.52 -19.46
N LEU A 52 -28.11 24.63 -18.60
CA LEU A 52 -27.87 23.22 -18.91
C LEU A 52 -28.91 22.24 -18.32
N LYS A 53 -29.96 22.73 -17.64
CA LYS A 53 -30.95 21.89 -16.92
C LYS A 53 -30.31 20.79 -16.05
N LEU A 54 -29.21 21.13 -15.38
CA LEU A 54 -28.51 20.19 -14.49
C LEU A 54 -29.33 19.94 -13.22
N ASN A 55 -29.52 18.66 -12.88
CA ASN A 55 -30.30 18.23 -11.72
C ASN A 55 -29.66 18.73 -10.41
N LYS A 56 -30.47 19.07 -9.38
CA LYS A 56 -30.02 19.61 -8.08
C LYS A 56 -28.94 18.73 -7.40
N ILE A 57 -28.94 17.45 -7.71
CA ILE A 57 -27.96 16.47 -7.19
C ILE A 57 -26.59 16.60 -7.89
N VAL A 58 -26.52 17.00 -9.16
CA VAL A 58 -25.22 17.25 -9.84
C VAL A 58 -24.55 18.51 -9.30
N ILE A 59 -25.36 19.50 -8.92
CA ILE A 59 -24.89 20.67 -8.17
C ILE A 59 -24.38 20.22 -6.80
N ALA A 60 -25.13 19.39 -6.07
CA ALA A 60 -24.71 18.86 -4.77
C ALA A 60 -23.43 18.01 -4.85
N VAL A 61 -23.26 17.16 -5.87
CA VAL A 61 -22.06 16.33 -6.03
C VAL A 61 -20.86 17.14 -6.50
N SER A 62 -21.05 18.15 -7.35
CA SER A 62 -19.97 19.07 -7.74
C SER A 62 -19.52 19.93 -6.56
N ILE A 63 -20.47 20.31 -5.69
CA ILE A 63 -20.19 20.91 -4.39
C ILE A 63 -19.43 19.93 -3.51
N VAL A 64 -19.87 18.68 -3.34
CA VAL A 64 -19.17 17.64 -2.53
C VAL A 64 -17.76 17.34 -3.03
N LEU A 65 -17.53 17.27 -4.35
CA LEU A 65 -16.21 17.08 -4.93
C LEU A 65 -15.30 18.30 -4.76
N GLY A 66 -15.83 19.51 -5.00
CA GLY A 66 -15.11 20.75 -4.71
C GLY A 66 -14.78 20.89 -3.23
N LEU A 67 -15.70 20.49 -2.37
CA LEU A 67 -15.56 20.47 -0.92
C LEU A 67 -14.53 19.42 -0.44
N LEU A 68 -14.49 18.21 -1.03
CA LEU A 68 -13.48 17.18 -0.71
C LEU A 68 -12.08 17.61 -1.16
N LEU A 69 -11.97 18.25 -2.32
CA LEU A 69 -10.71 18.81 -2.83
C LEU A 69 -10.26 20.02 -1.99
N SER A 70 -11.20 20.82 -1.48
CA SER A 70 -10.91 21.95 -0.58
C SER A 70 -10.52 21.48 0.82
N ALA A 71 -11.18 20.46 1.36
CA ALA A 71 -10.82 19.82 2.62
C ALA A 71 -9.44 19.15 2.52
N TYR A 72 -9.13 18.51 1.40
CA TYR A 72 -7.81 17.96 1.12
C TYR A 72 -6.75 19.06 0.95
N ALA A 73 -7.06 20.17 0.28
CA ALA A 73 -6.15 21.32 0.15
C ALA A 73 -5.91 22.01 1.49
N ALA A 74 -6.95 22.20 2.32
CA ALA A 74 -6.84 22.74 3.67
C ALA A 74 -6.08 21.80 4.62
N TYR A 75 -6.33 20.49 4.53
CA TYR A 75 -5.61 19.46 5.28
C TYR A 75 -4.14 19.38 4.87
N SER A 76 -3.85 19.50 3.58
CA SER A 76 -2.48 19.47 3.09
C SER A 76 -1.74 20.76 3.40
N PHE A 77 -2.44 21.91 3.38
CA PHE A 77 -1.98 23.16 3.97
C PHE A 77 -1.60 22.90 5.44
N TYR A 78 -2.51 22.33 6.26
CA TYR A 78 -2.28 21.94 7.66
C TYR A 78 -1.15 20.91 7.89
N GLY A 79 -0.95 19.96 6.98
CA GLY A 79 0.11 18.95 7.06
C GLY A 79 1.50 19.54 6.88
N THR A 80 1.67 20.47 5.93
CA THR A 80 2.87 21.32 5.83
C THR A 80 2.94 22.41 6.92
N TRP A 81 1.79 22.79 7.49
CA TRP A 81 1.65 23.77 8.59
C TRP A 81 2.19 23.20 9.91
N ILE A 82 1.89 21.94 10.21
CA ILE A 82 2.27 21.30 11.49
C ILE A 82 3.75 20.88 11.47
N SER A 83 4.36 20.69 10.30
CA SER A 83 5.76 20.23 10.19
C SER A 83 6.82 21.35 10.27
N SER A 84 6.44 22.63 10.37
CA SER A 84 7.41 23.72 10.59
C SER A 84 6.83 24.83 11.47
N GLU A 85 7.09 24.74 12.77
CA GLU A 85 6.64 25.71 13.77
C GLU A 85 7.07 27.15 13.41
N ASP A 86 8.26 27.32 12.80
CA ASP A 86 8.80 28.62 12.39
C ASP A 86 8.04 29.30 11.23
N THR A 87 7.55 28.54 10.26
CA THR A 87 6.80 29.10 9.11
C THR A 87 5.43 29.58 9.55
N VAL A 88 4.78 28.84 10.45
CA VAL A 88 3.48 29.21 11.03
C VAL A 88 3.64 30.43 11.93
N ARG A 89 4.66 30.45 12.79
CA ARG A 89 4.95 31.59 13.65
C ARG A 89 5.18 32.87 12.85
N THR A 90 5.95 32.79 11.76
CA THR A 90 6.21 33.91 10.86
C THR A 90 4.95 34.40 10.13
N LEU A 91 4.08 33.50 9.66
CA LEU A 91 2.87 33.88 8.93
C LEU A 91 1.82 34.50 9.86
N VAL A 92 1.60 33.89 11.02
CA VAL A 92 0.60 34.33 11.99
C VAL A 92 1.00 35.67 12.62
N THR A 93 2.29 35.86 12.97
CA THR A 93 2.78 37.12 13.54
C THR A 93 2.83 38.29 12.52
N ARG A 94 2.85 38.00 11.21
CA ARG A 94 2.72 39.03 10.17
C ARG A 94 1.31 39.59 10.00
N ILE A 95 0.30 38.81 10.38
CA ILE A 95 -1.12 39.15 10.19
C ILE A 95 -1.77 39.54 11.52
N PHE A 96 -1.35 38.92 12.62
CA PHE A 96 -1.84 39.16 13.97
C PHE A 96 -0.69 39.56 14.90
N PRO A 97 -0.83 40.65 15.69
CA PRO A 97 0.23 41.09 16.59
C PRO A 97 0.58 40.06 17.68
N ASP A 98 -0.41 39.26 18.08
CA ASP A 98 -0.27 38.20 19.05
C ASP A 98 -0.46 36.83 18.38
N TYR A 99 0.58 36.00 18.47
CA TYR A 99 0.61 34.68 17.85
C TYR A 99 -0.51 33.76 18.37
N SER A 100 -0.79 33.80 19.67
CA SER A 100 -1.80 32.94 20.30
C SER A 100 -3.21 33.33 19.88
N GLN A 101 -3.50 34.64 19.79
CA GLN A 101 -4.78 35.13 19.29
C GLN A 101 -4.95 34.85 17.79
N GLY A 102 -3.90 35.03 16.98
CA GLY A 102 -3.94 34.71 15.55
C GLY A 102 -4.18 33.23 15.28
N LEU A 103 -3.58 32.33 16.08
CA LEU A 103 -3.81 30.89 15.98
C LEU A 103 -5.25 30.51 16.30
N ILE A 104 -5.83 31.13 17.34
CA ILE A 104 -7.23 30.91 17.74
C ILE A 104 -8.19 31.37 16.64
N VAL A 105 -7.98 32.57 16.08
CA VAL A 105 -8.82 33.12 15.00
C VAL A 105 -8.77 32.26 13.74
N ILE A 106 -7.58 31.81 13.33
CA ILE A 106 -7.42 30.93 12.17
C ILE A 106 -8.06 29.56 12.41
N SER A 107 -7.88 28.99 13.61
CA SER A 107 -8.47 27.69 13.97
C SER A 107 -10.01 27.76 14.01
N VAL A 108 -10.57 28.85 14.52
CA VAL A 108 -12.02 29.11 14.53
C VAL A 108 -12.55 29.31 13.10
N LEU A 109 -11.84 30.02 12.22
CA LEU A 109 -12.22 30.17 10.82
C LEU A 109 -12.21 28.83 10.07
N VAL A 110 -11.20 27.99 10.30
CA VAL A 110 -11.12 26.64 9.73
C VAL A 110 -12.25 25.75 10.24
N LEU A 111 -12.59 25.84 11.53
CA LEU A 111 -13.76 25.18 12.13
C LEU A 111 -15.07 25.67 11.50
N ILE A 112 -15.25 26.97 11.32
CA ILE A 112 -16.44 27.56 10.69
C ILE A 112 -16.56 27.15 9.22
N ILE A 113 -15.44 27.02 8.49
CA ILE A 113 -15.41 26.59 7.09
C ILE A 113 -15.67 25.07 6.97
N SER A 114 -15.27 24.27 7.95
CA SER A 114 -15.45 22.81 7.97
C SER A 114 -16.76 22.33 8.63
N LEU A 115 -17.43 23.17 9.42
CA LEU A 115 -18.70 22.83 10.09
C LEU A 115 -19.84 22.50 9.10
N PRO A 116 -20.09 23.28 8.04
CA PRO A 116 -21.12 22.94 7.04
C PRO A 116 -20.77 21.64 6.29
N PHE A 117 -19.48 21.33 6.14
CA PHE A 117 -18.97 20.12 5.49
C PHE A 117 -19.23 18.86 6.32
N ALA A 118 -18.90 18.89 7.62
CA ALA A 118 -19.20 17.81 8.54
C ALA A 118 -20.71 17.56 8.64
N VAL A 119 -21.52 18.62 8.74
CA VAL A 119 -22.99 18.52 8.77
C VAL A 119 -23.56 17.93 7.48
N THR A 120 -22.96 18.19 6.31
CA THR A 120 -23.40 17.62 5.03
C THR A 120 -22.95 16.16 4.84
N PHE A 121 -21.73 15.81 5.27
CA PHE A 121 -21.21 14.43 5.22
C PHE A 121 -21.94 13.51 6.21
N PHE A 122 -22.08 13.95 7.47
CA PHE A 122 -22.87 13.23 8.48
C PHE A 122 -24.36 13.25 8.14
N GLY A 123 -24.87 14.30 7.48
CA GLY A 123 -26.25 14.34 6.96
C GLY A 123 -26.51 13.38 5.78
N LEU A 124 -25.47 13.00 5.03
CA LEU A 124 -25.56 11.99 3.96
C LEU A 124 -25.64 10.57 4.52
N ILE A 125 -25.07 10.30 5.70
CA ILE A 125 -25.04 8.96 6.30
C ILE A 125 -26.47 8.41 6.53
N PRO A 126 -27.41 9.15 7.16
CA PRO A 126 -28.81 8.72 7.26
C PRO A 126 -29.48 8.50 5.89
N TYR A 127 -29.16 9.32 4.88
CA TYR A 127 -29.69 9.15 3.53
C TYR A 127 -29.13 7.90 2.84
N ILE A 128 -27.84 7.60 3.02
CA ILE A 128 -27.18 6.38 2.54
C ILE A 128 -27.77 5.16 3.24
N VAL A 129 -27.89 5.19 4.57
CA VAL A 129 -28.47 4.10 5.38
C VAL A 129 -29.94 3.86 5.03
N LYS A 130 -30.72 4.92 4.77
CA LYS A 130 -32.14 4.83 4.39
C LYS A 130 -32.37 4.32 2.96
N ASN A 131 -31.42 4.54 2.04
CA ASN A 131 -31.57 4.19 0.62
C ASN A 131 -30.72 2.98 0.17
N LEU A 132 -29.78 2.51 0.98
CA LEU A 132 -29.19 1.19 0.81
C LEU A 132 -30.31 0.17 0.98
N LYS A 133 -30.61 -0.61 -0.06
CA LYS A 133 -31.38 -1.86 0.17
C LYS A 133 -30.65 -2.59 1.30
N PRO A 134 -31.36 -3.04 2.36
CA PRO A 134 -30.70 -3.60 3.52
C PRO A 134 -29.82 -4.75 3.05
N VAL A 135 -28.51 -4.58 3.20
CA VAL A 135 -27.55 -5.66 2.99
C VAL A 135 -27.94 -6.73 3.99
N SER A 136 -28.43 -7.86 3.48
CA SER A 136 -28.97 -8.88 4.37
C SER A 136 -27.80 -9.63 4.99
N ILE A 137 -27.48 -9.30 6.26
CA ILE A 137 -26.50 -10.04 7.06
C ILE A 137 -26.84 -11.53 7.07
N LYS A 138 -28.14 -11.87 7.14
CA LYS A 138 -28.64 -13.23 7.03
C LYS A 138 -28.25 -13.90 5.70
N ARG A 139 -28.32 -13.18 4.57
CA ARG A 139 -27.87 -13.71 3.26
C ARG A 139 -26.36 -13.82 3.17
N ILE A 140 -25.60 -12.84 3.67
CA ILE A 140 -24.13 -12.93 3.73
C ILE A 140 -23.72 -14.17 4.54
N TRP A 141 -24.30 -14.33 5.72
CA TRP A 141 -24.07 -15.49 6.58
C TRP A 141 -24.47 -16.78 5.86
N SER A 142 -25.66 -16.82 5.26
CA SER A 142 -26.14 -17.97 4.49
C SER A 142 -25.21 -18.35 3.34
N GLU A 143 -24.64 -17.38 2.63
CA GLU A 143 -23.65 -17.63 1.57
C GLU A 143 -22.30 -18.07 2.15
N LEU A 144 -21.89 -17.51 3.30
CA LEU A 144 -20.64 -17.88 3.98
C LEU A 144 -20.67 -19.33 4.47
N VAL A 145 -21.80 -19.76 5.03
CA VAL A 145 -22.00 -21.14 5.52
C VAL A 145 -22.58 -22.09 4.48
N LYS A 146 -22.83 -21.61 3.26
CA LYS A 146 -23.41 -22.42 2.18
C LYS A 146 -22.54 -23.64 1.89
N GLY A 147 -23.17 -24.82 1.98
CA GLY A 147 -22.47 -26.09 1.78
C GLY A 147 -21.55 -26.50 2.92
N LEU A 148 -21.56 -25.82 4.07
CA LEU A 148 -20.87 -26.27 5.28
C LEU A 148 -21.70 -27.37 5.96
N SER A 149 -21.33 -28.62 5.67
CA SER A 149 -21.59 -29.79 6.52
C SER A 149 -20.38 -30.07 7.41
N ALA A 150 -20.56 -30.85 8.48
CA ALA A 150 -19.43 -31.32 9.30
C ALA A 150 -18.35 -32.00 8.45
N LYS A 151 -18.76 -32.86 7.51
CA LYS A 151 -17.84 -33.54 6.57
C LYS A 151 -17.04 -32.57 5.70
N SER A 152 -17.69 -31.55 5.12
CA SER A 152 -16.99 -30.56 4.30
C SER A 152 -16.11 -29.63 5.13
N PHE A 153 -16.48 -29.36 6.38
CA PHE A 153 -15.66 -28.58 7.31
C PHE A 153 -14.35 -29.33 7.61
N PHE A 154 -14.42 -30.58 8.08
CA PHE A 154 -13.22 -31.39 8.35
C PHE A 154 -12.36 -31.59 7.10
N ARG A 155 -12.98 -31.80 5.93
CA ARG A 155 -12.24 -31.85 4.66
C ARG A 155 -11.49 -30.55 4.36
N SER A 156 -12.14 -29.40 4.54
CA SER A 156 -11.51 -28.09 4.28
C SER A 156 -10.39 -27.82 5.27
N PHE A 157 -10.61 -28.15 6.55
CA PHE A 157 -9.59 -28.05 7.59
C PHE A 157 -8.37 -28.94 7.27
N ALA A 158 -8.59 -30.21 6.91
CA ALA A 158 -7.51 -31.11 6.52
C ALA A 158 -6.73 -30.59 5.30
N ILE A 159 -7.42 -30.02 4.30
CA ILE A 159 -6.76 -29.38 3.14
C ILE A 159 -5.90 -28.20 3.58
N ILE A 160 -6.41 -27.32 4.45
CA ILE A 160 -5.66 -26.18 4.96
C ILE A 160 -4.40 -26.63 5.71
N VAL A 161 -4.55 -27.57 6.66
CA VAL A 161 -3.43 -28.13 7.43
C VAL A 161 -2.40 -28.79 6.50
N ALA A 162 -2.86 -29.59 5.52
CA ALA A 162 -1.96 -30.22 4.56
C ALA A 162 -1.15 -29.18 3.76
N ASN A 163 -1.79 -28.11 3.29
CA ASN A 163 -1.07 -27.05 2.55
C ASN A 163 -0.08 -26.29 3.43
N LEU A 164 -0.41 -26.05 4.71
CA LEU A 164 0.52 -25.45 5.66
C LEU A 164 1.74 -26.33 5.92
N VAL A 165 1.53 -27.63 6.13
CA VAL A 165 2.62 -28.61 6.32
C VAL A 165 3.48 -28.71 5.06
N ILE A 166 2.86 -28.79 3.88
CA ILE A 166 3.58 -28.76 2.59
C ILE A 166 4.40 -27.47 2.47
N GLY A 167 3.81 -26.30 2.78
CA GLY A 167 4.50 -25.02 2.77
C GLY A 167 5.73 -25.00 3.69
N CYS A 168 5.61 -25.51 4.91
CA CYS A 168 6.70 -25.62 5.88
C CYS A 168 7.82 -26.56 5.41
N ILE A 169 7.48 -27.74 4.89
CA ILE A 169 8.45 -28.71 4.37
C ILE A 169 9.21 -28.10 3.17
N LEU A 170 8.49 -27.48 2.23
CA LEU A 170 9.11 -26.83 1.07
C LEU A 170 10.00 -25.65 1.48
N ALA A 171 9.53 -24.79 2.38
CA ALA A 171 10.31 -23.67 2.91
C ALA A 171 11.60 -24.15 3.56
N THR A 172 11.51 -25.14 4.45
CA THR A 172 12.65 -25.72 5.14
C THR A 172 13.63 -26.37 4.17
N GLY A 173 13.13 -27.19 3.24
CA GLY A 173 13.95 -27.91 2.27
C GLY A 173 14.68 -26.99 1.30
N ILE A 174 14.01 -25.95 0.78
CA ILE A 174 14.63 -25.00 -0.15
C ILE A 174 15.63 -24.09 0.58
N LEU A 175 15.32 -23.65 1.81
CA LEU A 175 16.31 -22.91 2.61
C LEU A 175 17.53 -23.77 2.90
N TYR A 176 17.34 -25.00 3.38
CA TYR A 176 18.44 -25.95 3.56
C TYR A 176 19.32 -26.08 2.31
N ALA A 177 18.69 -26.21 1.13
CA ALA A 177 19.42 -26.32 -0.14
C ALA A 177 20.30 -25.09 -0.44
N VAL A 178 19.84 -23.86 -0.16
CA VAL A 178 20.68 -22.67 -0.41
C VAL A 178 21.80 -22.49 0.61
N TYR A 179 21.71 -23.11 1.79
CA TYR A 179 22.82 -23.18 2.75
C TYR A 179 23.88 -24.24 2.40
N LEU A 180 23.64 -25.07 1.38
CA LEU A 180 24.66 -25.95 0.79
C LEU A 180 25.53 -25.23 -0.26
N LEU A 181 25.13 -24.04 -0.71
CA LEU A 181 25.87 -23.30 -1.73
C LEU A 181 27.24 -22.83 -1.22
N PRO A 182 28.27 -22.77 -2.08
CA PRO A 182 29.60 -22.32 -1.70
C PRO A 182 29.62 -20.80 -1.44
N ILE A 183 30.16 -20.39 -0.29
CA ILE A 183 30.11 -19.00 0.16
C ILE A 183 31.10 -18.08 -0.57
N ASN A 184 32.24 -18.61 -1.02
CA ASN A 184 33.35 -17.80 -1.57
C ASN A 184 32.92 -16.85 -2.73
N LYS A 185 31.99 -17.30 -3.59
CA LYS A 185 31.50 -16.47 -4.70
C LYS A 185 30.52 -15.39 -4.22
N ILE A 186 29.66 -15.75 -3.27
CA ILE A 186 28.69 -14.85 -2.64
C ILE A 186 29.47 -13.74 -1.93
N ASP A 187 30.38 -14.13 -1.04
CA ASP A 187 31.24 -13.23 -0.27
C ASP A 187 31.99 -12.22 -1.15
N ARG A 188 32.65 -12.71 -2.21
CA ARG A 188 33.32 -11.83 -3.18
C ARG A 188 32.39 -10.82 -3.84
N ASN A 189 31.17 -11.21 -4.20
CA ASN A 189 30.21 -10.31 -4.85
C ASN A 189 29.54 -9.35 -3.84
N VAL A 190 29.43 -9.73 -2.57
CA VAL A 190 29.09 -8.80 -1.50
C VAL A 190 30.19 -7.76 -1.30
N GLY A 191 31.46 -8.15 -1.29
CA GLY A 191 32.57 -7.18 -1.23
C GLY A 191 32.58 -6.18 -2.39
N LYS A 192 32.17 -6.59 -3.60
CA LYS A 192 31.97 -5.65 -4.74
C LYS A 192 30.80 -4.68 -4.54
N SER A 193 29.94 -4.94 -3.57
CA SER A 193 28.74 -4.15 -3.29
C SER A 193 28.96 -3.12 -2.18
N THR A 194 30.07 -3.21 -1.44
CA THR A 194 30.37 -2.36 -0.27
C THR A 194 30.30 -0.87 -0.58
N LEU A 195 30.79 -0.45 -1.75
CA LEU A 195 30.75 0.96 -2.14
C LEU A 195 29.32 1.53 -2.21
N ILE A 196 28.34 0.70 -2.60
CA ILE A 196 26.92 1.10 -2.64
C ILE A 196 26.44 1.42 -1.22
N PHE A 197 26.68 0.52 -0.27
CA PHE A 197 26.27 0.70 1.12
C PHE A 197 27.00 1.87 1.79
N TYR A 198 28.31 2.01 1.53
CA TYR A 198 29.11 3.11 2.04
C TYR A 198 28.62 4.48 1.54
N GLN A 199 28.31 4.60 0.25
CA GLN A 199 27.91 5.89 -0.35
C GLN A 199 26.44 6.24 -0.06
N GLU A 200 25.55 5.26 -0.09
CA GLU A 200 24.12 5.49 0.06
C GLU A 200 23.69 5.55 1.53
N GLY A 201 24.40 4.91 2.46
CA GLY A 201 24.01 4.82 3.87
C GLY A 201 22.70 4.05 4.08
N SER A 202 22.10 4.20 5.27
CA SER A 202 20.97 3.36 5.74
C SER A 202 19.62 3.64 5.11
N TYR A 203 19.26 4.91 5.00
CA TYR A 203 17.95 5.33 4.53
C TYR A 203 18.07 6.49 3.53
N PRO A 204 18.77 6.30 2.40
CA PRO A 204 18.90 7.36 1.39
C PRO A 204 17.54 7.68 0.78
N GLU A 205 17.28 8.97 0.59
CA GLU A 205 16.12 9.45 -0.15
C GLU A 205 16.48 9.61 -1.63
N LEU A 206 15.79 8.88 -2.52
CA LEU A 206 15.99 9.05 -3.97
C LEU A 206 15.42 10.37 -4.49
N THR A 207 14.40 10.88 -3.81
CA THR A 207 13.69 12.13 -4.08
C THR A 207 13.28 12.73 -2.74
N GLY A 208 12.89 14.00 -2.67
CA GLY A 208 12.38 14.61 -1.42
C GLY A 208 11.00 14.09 -0.94
N TYR A 209 10.61 12.88 -1.32
CA TYR A 209 9.35 12.23 -0.93
C TYR A 209 9.64 10.98 -0.11
N ALA A 210 8.96 10.84 1.03
CA ALA A 210 9.14 9.71 1.96
C ALA A 210 8.93 8.33 1.31
N THR A 211 8.06 8.20 0.31
CA THR A 211 7.84 6.92 -0.39
C THR A 211 9.06 6.44 -1.21
N SER A 212 10.01 7.35 -1.45
CA SER A 212 11.25 7.11 -2.20
C SER A 212 12.46 6.77 -1.35
N THR A 213 12.32 6.83 -0.02
CA THR A 213 13.36 6.43 0.94
C THR A 213 13.63 4.93 0.77
N LEU A 214 14.90 4.56 0.57
CA LEU A 214 15.33 3.18 0.53
C LEU A 214 15.49 2.62 1.94
N ASP A 215 15.57 1.29 2.04
CA ASP A 215 15.84 0.59 3.29
C ASP A 215 17.10 -0.26 3.11
N ASN A 216 18.22 0.43 2.96
CA ASN A 216 19.52 -0.22 2.82
C ASN A 216 19.93 -0.90 4.12
N TRP A 217 19.39 -0.45 5.26
CA TRP A 217 19.56 -1.13 6.54
C TRP A 217 19.07 -2.58 6.45
N THR A 218 17.80 -2.79 6.08
CA THR A 218 17.29 -4.16 5.94
C THR A 218 17.95 -4.91 4.80
N ASP A 219 18.24 -4.25 3.68
CA ASP A 219 18.93 -4.92 2.57
C ASP A 219 20.37 -5.34 2.93
N SER A 220 21.06 -4.60 3.81
CA SER A 220 22.38 -5.02 4.33
C SER A 220 22.27 -6.25 5.22
N VAL A 221 21.21 -6.37 6.03
CA VAL A 221 20.89 -7.60 6.78
C VAL A 221 20.72 -8.76 5.82
N ILE A 222 19.91 -8.60 4.78
CA ILE A 222 19.67 -9.63 3.75
C ILE A 222 20.98 -10.08 3.10
N VAL A 223 21.86 -9.13 2.76
CA VAL A 223 23.13 -9.41 2.08
C VAL A 223 24.13 -10.09 3.03
N LEU A 224 24.20 -9.65 4.29
CA LEU A 224 25.04 -10.28 5.33
C LEU A 224 24.60 -11.70 5.66
N GLU A 225 23.29 -11.95 5.80
CA GLU A 225 22.74 -13.29 6.00
C GLU A 225 23.03 -14.20 4.79
N ALA A 226 22.99 -13.65 3.59
CA ALA A 226 23.35 -14.38 2.38
C ALA A 226 24.84 -14.77 2.35
N ALA A 227 25.72 -13.85 2.75
CA ALA A 227 27.18 -14.02 2.81
C ALA A 227 27.69 -14.70 4.09
N SER A 228 26.80 -15.00 5.03
CA SER A 228 27.16 -15.59 6.31
C SER A 228 27.94 -16.90 6.14
N PRO A 229 29.14 -17.02 6.73
CA PRO A 229 29.87 -18.28 6.80
C PRO A 229 29.05 -19.35 7.51
N ARG A 230 29.38 -20.62 7.27
CA ARG A 230 28.75 -21.72 8.00
C ARG A 230 29.10 -21.61 9.49
N VAL A 231 28.09 -21.51 10.34
CA VAL A 231 28.26 -21.41 11.79
C VAL A 231 28.14 -22.79 12.43
N GLU A 232 27.08 -23.53 12.10
CA GLU A 232 26.90 -24.89 12.58
C GLU A 232 26.70 -25.87 11.39
N SER A 233 25.47 -26.35 11.23
CA SER A 233 25.09 -27.28 10.16
C SER A 233 24.13 -26.56 9.21
N PRO A 234 24.06 -26.94 7.92
CA PRO A 234 23.20 -26.25 6.96
C PRO A 234 21.73 -26.17 7.37
N ILE A 235 21.21 -27.18 8.10
CA ILE A 235 19.83 -27.16 8.59
C ILE A 235 19.63 -26.20 9.77
N LYS A 236 20.60 -26.14 10.68
CA LYS A 236 20.57 -25.15 11.77
C LYS A 236 20.74 -23.74 11.25
N ASP A 237 21.67 -23.53 10.32
CA ASP A 237 21.88 -22.22 9.69
C ASP A 237 20.64 -21.80 8.87
N ALA A 238 19.94 -22.73 8.22
CA ALA A 238 18.66 -22.45 7.56
C ALA A 238 17.56 -22.00 8.54
N MET A 239 17.55 -22.53 9.76
CA MET A 239 16.58 -22.14 10.78
C MET A 239 16.99 -20.88 11.54
N ASN A 240 18.28 -20.69 11.80
CA ASN A 240 18.82 -19.59 12.58
C ASN A 240 19.11 -18.35 11.76
N VAL A 241 19.46 -18.51 10.48
CA VAL A 241 19.85 -17.44 9.58
C VAL A 241 20.85 -16.50 10.28
N PRO A 242 22.07 -17.01 10.57
CA PRO A 242 23.03 -16.26 11.36
C PRO A 242 23.47 -15.01 10.59
N ARG A 243 23.31 -13.85 11.21
CA ARG A 243 23.84 -12.58 10.68
C ARG A 243 25.22 -12.32 11.30
N PRO A 244 26.29 -12.22 10.50
CA PRO A 244 27.63 -11.86 10.99
C PRO A 244 27.67 -10.49 11.67
N LEU A 245 28.60 -10.33 12.62
CA LEU A 245 28.84 -9.09 13.36
C LEU A 245 30.30 -8.66 13.27
N VAL A 246 30.52 -7.36 13.44
CA VAL A 246 31.81 -6.74 13.78
C VAL A 246 31.50 -5.78 14.93
N GLY A 247 31.95 -6.11 16.14
CA GLY A 247 31.66 -5.34 17.35
C GLY A 247 30.15 -5.12 17.58
N GLU A 248 29.79 -3.91 17.99
CA GLU A 248 28.39 -3.46 18.18
C GLU A 248 27.88 -2.63 17.00
N GLU A 249 28.48 -2.81 15.82
CA GLU A 249 28.16 -2.04 14.63
C GLU A 249 26.78 -2.38 14.05
N ASP A 250 26.23 -1.39 13.35
CA ASP A 250 25.03 -1.60 12.57
C ASP A 250 25.32 -2.43 11.29
N SER A 251 24.30 -3.06 10.71
CA SER A 251 24.42 -3.99 9.60
C SER A 251 25.13 -3.41 8.37
N ILE A 252 24.97 -2.11 8.11
CA ILE A 252 25.68 -1.44 7.01
C ILE A 252 27.15 -1.27 7.35
N ASP A 253 27.44 -0.82 8.57
CA ASP A 253 28.80 -0.60 9.03
C ASP A 253 29.57 -1.92 9.06
N VAL A 254 28.94 -3.03 9.47
CA VAL A 254 29.51 -4.38 9.38
C VAL A 254 29.96 -4.74 7.95
N ILE A 255 29.17 -4.36 6.92
CA ILE A 255 29.59 -4.57 5.51
C ILE A 255 30.81 -3.71 5.18
N VAL A 256 30.85 -2.46 5.63
CA VAL A 256 31.96 -1.54 5.36
C VAL A 256 33.22 -1.98 6.10
N SER A 257 33.15 -2.20 7.41
CA SER A 257 34.26 -2.66 8.26
C SER A 257 34.86 -3.96 7.74
N HIS A 258 34.04 -4.96 7.43
CA HIS A 258 34.54 -6.23 6.92
C HIS A 258 35.18 -6.12 5.53
N TYR A 259 34.46 -5.54 4.55
CA TYR A 259 34.87 -5.62 3.15
C TYR A 259 35.73 -4.45 2.66
N TYR A 260 35.66 -3.29 3.31
CA TYR A 260 36.47 -2.11 2.96
C TYR A 260 37.70 -1.98 3.86
N PHE A 261 37.51 -2.06 5.18
CA PHE A 261 38.61 -1.94 6.15
C PHE A 261 39.34 -3.26 6.45
N GLY A 262 38.75 -4.40 6.05
CA GLY A 262 39.37 -5.71 6.22
C GLY A 262 39.25 -6.29 7.62
N GLU A 263 38.33 -5.77 8.43
CA GLU A 263 38.05 -6.30 9.77
C GLU A 263 37.44 -7.69 9.68
N ARG A 264 37.64 -8.53 10.70
CA ARG A 264 37.10 -9.89 10.71
C ARG A 264 35.79 -9.92 11.47
N PHE A 265 34.87 -10.77 11.03
CA PHE A 265 33.70 -11.08 11.86
C PHE A 265 34.15 -11.65 13.21
N ASP A 266 33.60 -11.11 14.29
CA ASP A 266 33.89 -11.51 15.67
C ASP A 266 32.72 -12.25 16.34
N GLY A 267 31.58 -12.34 15.66
CA GLY A 267 30.41 -13.06 16.12
C GLY A 267 29.33 -13.20 15.06
N SER A 268 28.23 -13.83 15.47
CA SER A 268 26.98 -13.82 14.69
C SER A 268 25.78 -13.89 15.62
N VAL A 269 24.65 -13.35 15.17
CA VAL A 269 23.39 -13.40 15.90
C VAL A 269 22.34 -14.17 15.10
N PRO A 270 21.58 -15.08 15.74
CA PRO A 270 20.50 -15.78 15.06
C PRO A 270 19.29 -14.86 14.86
N TYR A 271 18.68 -14.97 13.69
CA TYR A 271 17.47 -14.24 13.31
C TYR A 271 16.31 -15.23 13.08
N THR A 272 15.96 -16.02 14.10
CA THR A 272 14.98 -17.13 14.03
C THR A 272 13.52 -16.70 13.84
N ARG A 273 13.19 -15.42 14.10
CA ARG A 273 11.80 -14.94 14.12
C ARG A 273 11.12 -14.95 12.74
N TYR A 274 11.87 -14.85 11.64
CA TYR A 274 11.35 -14.92 10.27
C TYR A 274 11.88 -16.13 9.49
N TRP A 275 11.20 -16.45 8.38
CA TRP A 275 11.63 -17.51 7.47
C TRP A 275 12.81 -17.11 6.58
N HIS A 276 12.96 -15.83 6.25
CA HIS A 276 14.02 -15.32 5.35
C HIS A 276 13.99 -15.97 3.97
N GLY A 277 12.79 -16.19 3.44
CA GLY A 277 12.57 -16.84 2.15
C GLY A 277 13.23 -16.11 0.98
N PHE A 278 13.54 -14.82 1.10
CA PHE A 278 14.31 -14.09 0.08
C PHE A 278 15.70 -14.69 -0.17
N LEU A 279 16.28 -15.43 0.79
CA LEU A 279 17.58 -16.08 0.64
C LEU A 279 17.59 -17.13 -0.49
N ILE A 280 16.44 -17.70 -0.83
CA ILE A 280 16.34 -18.63 -1.96
C ILE A 280 16.65 -17.97 -3.30
N LEU A 281 16.50 -16.65 -3.37
CA LEU A 281 16.85 -15.84 -4.53
C LEU A 281 18.21 -15.18 -4.33
N MET A 282 18.44 -14.59 -3.15
CA MET A 282 19.63 -13.79 -2.88
C MET A 282 20.92 -14.60 -2.91
N LYS A 283 20.98 -15.79 -2.28
CA LYS A 283 22.20 -16.62 -2.30
C LYS A 283 22.57 -17.04 -3.73
N PRO A 284 21.67 -17.64 -4.54
CA PRO A 284 22.00 -17.97 -5.93
C PRO A 284 22.37 -16.75 -6.78
N LEU A 285 21.65 -15.64 -6.65
CA LEU A 285 21.96 -14.44 -7.44
C LEU A 285 23.33 -13.86 -7.08
N LEU A 286 23.68 -13.82 -5.79
CA LEU A 286 24.98 -13.35 -5.33
C LEU A 286 26.14 -14.26 -5.73
N MET A 287 25.90 -15.52 -6.13
CA MET A 287 26.97 -16.33 -6.73
C MET A 287 27.44 -15.80 -8.08
N PHE A 288 26.59 -15.06 -8.80
CA PHE A 288 26.85 -14.58 -10.16
C PHE A 288 26.98 -13.06 -10.24
N PHE A 289 26.24 -12.33 -9.42
CA PHE A 289 26.06 -10.89 -9.52
C PHE A 289 26.36 -10.19 -8.19
N ASN A 290 26.80 -8.92 -8.25
CA ASN A 290 26.83 -8.06 -7.07
C ASN A 290 25.43 -7.46 -6.81
N TYR A 291 25.23 -6.90 -5.62
CA TYR A 291 23.94 -6.34 -5.19
C TYR A 291 23.42 -5.25 -6.13
N GLY A 292 24.30 -4.38 -6.65
CA GLY A 292 23.92 -3.37 -7.65
C GLY A 292 23.30 -3.96 -8.91
N THR A 293 23.87 -5.05 -9.43
CA THR A 293 23.31 -5.77 -10.59
C THR A 293 22.00 -6.48 -10.21
N ILE A 294 21.89 -7.01 -8.99
CA ILE A 294 20.64 -7.62 -8.49
C ILE A 294 19.51 -6.58 -8.43
N ARG A 295 19.76 -5.33 -8.01
CA ARG A 295 18.77 -4.24 -8.06
C ARG A 295 18.24 -3.99 -9.48
N ILE A 296 19.12 -4.06 -10.49
CA ILE A 296 18.72 -3.90 -11.90
C ILE A 296 17.84 -5.08 -12.33
N ILE A 297 18.27 -6.31 -12.06
CA ILE A 297 17.49 -7.53 -12.37
C ILE A 297 16.12 -7.46 -11.70
N ASN A 298 16.07 -7.04 -10.43
CA ASN A 298 14.85 -6.85 -9.67
C ASN A 298 13.90 -5.86 -10.37
N GLY A 299 14.39 -4.70 -10.81
CA GLY A 299 13.59 -3.75 -11.59
C GLY A 299 13.06 -4.32 -12.92
N VAL A 300 13.88 -5.09 -13.64
CA VAL A 300 13.46 -5.74 -14.90
C VAL A 300 12.36 -6.76 -14.66
N VAL A 301 12.49 -7.61 -13.64
CA VAL A 301 11.48 -8.61 -13.29
C VAL A 301 10.16 -7.93 -12.89
N GLN A 302 10.22 -6.86 -12.09
CA GLN A 302 9.03 -6.07 -11.76
C GLN A 302 8.33 -5.53 -13.01
N ALA A 303 9.09 -4.94 -13.95
CA ALA A 303 8.54 -4.43 -15.20
C ALA A 303 7.85 -5.52 -16.02
N ILE A 304 8.47 -6.70 -16.15
CA ILE A 304 7.90 -7.86 -16.85
C ILE A 304 6.56 -8.27 -16.21
N LEU A 305 6.50 -8.35 -14.88
CA LEU A 305 5.30 -8.76 -14.17
C LEU A 305 4.16 -7.73 -14.28
N VAL A 306 4.49 -6.43 -14.27
CA VAL A 306 3.50 -5.36 -14.52
C VAL A 306 2.96 -5.46 -15.95
N LEU A 307 3.84 -5.62 -16.95
CA LEU A 307 3.42 -5.77 -18.35
C LEU A 307 2.57 -7.02 -18.56
N LEU A 308 2.94 -8.15 -17.94
CA LEU A 308 2.15 -9.38 -17.96
C LEU A 308 0.77 -9.17 -17.33
N THR A 309 0.69 -8.47 -16.20
CA THR A 309 -0.60 -8.18 -15.55
C THR A 309 -1.48 -7.29 -16.44
N CYS A 310 -0.91 -6.26 -17.08
CA CYS A 310 -1.59 -5.43 -18.06
C CYS A 310 -2.10 -6.24 -19.27
N PHE A 311 -1.28 -7.14 -19.80
CA PHE A 311 -1.65 -8.05 -20.88
C PHE A 311 -2.80 -8.99 -20.47
N LEU A 312 -2.77 -9.54 -19.26
CA LEU A 312 -3.83 -10.41 -18.76
C LEU A 312 -5.14 -9.66 -18.48
N LEU A 313 -5.08 -8.42 -17.99
CA LEU A 313 -6.25 -7.54 -17.90
C LEU A 313 -6.84 -7.25 -19.28
N PHE A 314 -6.01 -7.02 -20.29
CA PHE A 314 -6.45 -6.86 -21.67
C PHE A 314 -7.14 -8.11 -22.20
N LYS A 315 -6.51 -9.29 -22.02
CA LYS A 315 -7.02 -10.60 -22.45
C LYS A 315 -8.35 -10.93 -21.79
N ASN A 316 -8.52 -10.59 -20.52
CA ASN A 316 -9.76 -10.80 -19.75
C ASN A 316 -10.82 -9.70 -19.98
N LYS A 317 -10.68 -8.83 -20.99
CA LYS A 317 -11.63 -7.74 -21.34
C LYS A 317 -11.77 -6.62 -20.29
N PHE A 318 -10.81 -6.51 -19.35
CA PHE A 318 -10.75 -5.44 -18.35
C PHE A 318 -9.80 -4.30 -18.74
N ARG A 319 -9.79 -3.90 -20.03
CA ARG A 319 -8.87 -2.88 -20.58
C ARG A 319 -8.91 -1.55 -19.82
N LYS A 320 -10.08 -1.16 -19.30
CA LYS A 320 -10.27 0.08 -18.53
C LYS A 320 -9.55 0.07 -17.17
N ALA A 321 -9.16 -1.11 -16.67
CA ALA A 321 -8.42 -1.26 -15.42
C ALA A 321 -6.88 -1.16 -15.59
N ILE A 322 -6.37 -1.13 -16.83
CA ILE A 322 -4.93 -1.10 -17.10
C ILE A 322 -4.29 0.21 -16.60
N ILE A 323 -4.84 1.36 -16.98
CA ILE A 323 -4.33 2.67 -16.53
C ILE A 323 -4.43 2.82 -15.00
N PRO A 324 -5.57 2.50 -14.36
CA PRO A 324 -5.66 2.37 -12.91
C PRO A 324 -4.55 1.56 -12.26
N TYR A 325 -4.31 0.34 -12.75
CA TYR A 325 -3.28 -0.54 -12.20
C TYR A 325 -1.87 0.03 -12.38
N ALA A 326 -1.57 0.57 -13.57
CA ALA A 326 -0.27 1.19 -13.84
C ALA A 326 0.00 2.39 -12.92
N LEU A 327 -1.00 3.25 -12.68
CA LEU A 327 -0.85 4.37 -11.73
C LEU A 327 -0.68 3.88 -10.29
N SER A 328 -1.38 2.82 -9.89
CA SER A 328 -1.17 2.20 -8.57
C SER A 328 0.26 1.67 -8.40
N PHE A 329 0.85 1.06 -9.43
CA PHE A 329 2.26 0.66 -9.40
C PHE A 329 3.20 1.86 -9.32
N LEU A 330 2.96 2.92 -10.11
CA LEU A 330 3.78 4.14 -10.06
C LEU A 330 3.73 4.82 -8.69
N MET A 331 2.59 4.77 -8.00
CA MET A 331 2.44 5.33 -6.65
C MET A 331 3.36 4.65 -5.64
N MET A 332 3.67 3.36 -5.83
CA MET A 332 4.59 2.63 -4.95
C MET A 332 6.07 3.05 -5.11
N MET A 333 6.39 3.93 -6.06
CA MET A 333 7.75 4.32 -6.44
C MET A 333 8.57 3.12 -6.94
N PRO A 334 8.36 2.66 -8.19
CA PRO A 334 9.01 1.46 -8.74
C PRO A 334 10.54 1.45 -8.65
N ILE A 335 11.19 2.62 -8.72
CA ILE A 335 12.64 2.72 -8.58
C ILE A 335 13.07 2.37 -7.14
N ALA A 336 12.31 2.81 -6.14
CA ALA A 336 12.57 2.44 -4.74
C ALA A 336 12.30 0.95 -4.51
N LEU A 337 11.25 0.37 -5.12
CA LEU A 337 11.06 -1.09 -5.11
C LEU A 337 12.21 -1.82 -5.79
N ALA A 338 12.71 -1.33 -6.93
CA ALA A 338 13.81 -1.97 -7.65
C ALA A 338 15.11 -1.96 -6.83
N LYS A 339 15.39 -0.85 -6.14
CA LYS A 339 16.61 -0.68 -5.33
C LYS A 339 16.54 -1.33 -3.94
N SER A 340 15.35 -1.46 -3.34
CA SER A 340 15.17 -2.14 -2.05
C SER A 340 14.57 -3.54 -2.26
N ILE A 341 15.39 -4.58 -2.13
CA ILE A 341 14.98 -5.98 -2.24
C ILE A 341 13.89 -6.30 -1.22
N GLN A 342 14.04 -5.79 -0.01
CA GLN A 342 13.07 -5.96 1.06
C GLN A 342 11.66 -5.49 0.64
N PHE A 343 11.55 -4.37 -0.08
CA PHE A 343 10.25 -3.87 -0.54
C PHE A 343 9.63 -4.76 -1.62
N SER A 344 10.43 -5.55 -2.34
CA SER A 344 9.97 -6.32 -3.49
C SER A 344 9.23 -7.59 -3.11
N ALA A 345 9.45 -8.13 -1.91
CA ALA A 345 8.83 -9.38 -1.45
C ALA A 345 7.30 -9.31 -1.53
N CYS A 346 6.69 -8.31 -0.88
CA CYS A 346 5.24 -8.11 -0.91
C CYS A 346 4.72 -7.82 -2.33
N PHE A 347 5.46 -7.02 -3.12
CA PHE A 347 5.12 -6.75 -4.52
C PHE A 347 5.01 -8.03 -5.35
N TYR A 348 5.99 -8.92 -5.24
CA TYR A 348 5.96 -10.19 -5.97
C TYR A 348 4.82 -11.07 -5.52
N VAL A 349 4.58 -11.19 -4.21
CA VAL A 349 3.50 -12.03 -3.69
C VAL A 349 2.13 -11.55 -4.17
N PHE A 350 1.80 -10.24 -4.05
CA PHE A 350 0.50 -9.79 -4.56
C PHE A 350 0.40 -9.84 -6.07
N THR A 351 1.49 -9.59 -6.81
CA THR A 351 1.43 -9.53 -8.27
C THR A 351 1.23 -10.93 -8.83
N LEU A 352 2.00 -11.91 -8.35
CA LEU A 352 1.83 -13.31 -8.72
C LEU A 352 0.47 -13.86 -8.28
N GLY A 353 -0.01 -13.49 -7.09
CA GLY A 353 -1.36 -13.83 -6.62
C GLY A 353 -2.46 -13.28 -7.54
N SER A 354 -2.31 -12.02 -7.98
CA SER A 354 -3.24 -11.37 -8.91
C SER A 354 -3.19 -12.00 -10.31
N ILE A 355 -2.00 -12.32 -10.80
CA ILE A 355 -1.79 -13.06 -12.06
C ILE A 355 -2.46 -14.44 -11.99
N ALA A 356 -2.30 -15.18 -10.90
CA ALA A 356 -2.96 -16.47 -10.71
C ALA A 356 -4.49 -16.35 -10.84
N LEU A 357 -5.09 -15.34 -10.19
CA LEU A 357 -6.54 -15.08 -10.30
C LEU A 357 -6.98 -14.71 -11.72
N LEU A 358 -6.17 -13.96 -12.46
CA LEU A 358 -6.41 -13.57 -13.86
C LEU A 358 -6.28 -14.74 -14.85
N LEU A 359 -5.45 -15.73 -14.54
CA LEU A 359 -5.28 -16.94 -15.35
C LEU A 359 -6.38 -17.98 -15.10
N MET A 360 -7.00 -17.96 -13.93
CA MET A 360 -8.08 -18.89 -13.59
C MET A 360 -9.37 -18.59 -14.37
N LYS A 361 -9.98 -19.66 -14.88
CA LYS A 361 -11.38 -19.61 -15.36
C LYS A 361 -12.31 -19.25 -14.20
N LYS A 362 -13.46 -18.67 -14.52
CA LYS A 362 -14.44 -18.17 -13.54
C LYS A 362 -14.87 -19.24 -12.55
N GLU A 363 -15.20 -20.43 -13.04
CA GLU A 363 -15.67 -21.57 -12.23
C GLU A 363 -14.58 -22.03 -11.26
N THR A 364 -13.34 -22.14 -11.75
CA THR A 364 -12.17 -22.50 -10.93
C THR A 364 -11.92 -21.43 -9.87
N ARG A 365 -11.97 -20.15 -10.23
CA ARG A 365 -11.74 -19.02 -9.31
C ARG A 365 -12.79 -19.00 -8.20
N GLN A 366 -14.07 -19.15 -8.51
CA GLN A 366 -15.14 -19.18 -7.52
C GLN A 366 -15.00 -20.33 -6.51
N LYS A 367 -14.47 -21.48 -6.96
CA LYS A 367 -14.31 -22.68 -6.14
C LYS A 367 -13.01 -22.69 -5.33
N HIS A 368 -11.93 -22.13 -5.88
CA HIS A 368 -10.57 -22.32 -5.37
C HIS A 368 -9.87 -21.02 -4.93
N SER A 369 -10.53 -19.86 -4.98
CA SER A 369 -9.92 -18.59 -4.52
C SER A 369 -9.35 -18.70 -3.12
N SER A 370 -10.04 -19.36 -2.19
CA SER A 370 -9.60 -19.45 -0.80
C SER A 370 -8.27 -20.21 -0.64
N ILE A 371 -7.99 -21.20 -1.50
CA ILE A 371 -6.69 -21.89 -1.52
C ILE A 371 -5.60 -20.98 -2.10
N VAL A 372 -5.91 -20.18 -3.13
CA VAL A 372 -4.97 -19.18 -3.66
C VAL A 372 -4.61 -18.18 -2.56
N PHE A 373 -5.60 -17.67 -1.83
CA PHE A 373 -5.37 -16.74 -0.71
C PHE A 373 -4.62 -17.38 0.46
N LEU A 374 -4.84 -18.66 0.76
CA LEU A 374 -4.03 -19.42 1.71
C LEU A 374 -2.55 -19.40 1.31
N TRP A 375 -2.24 -19.74 0.05
CA TRP A 375 -0.87 -19.74 -0.45
C TRP A 375 -0.26 -18.35 -0.53
N ILE A 376 -1.04 -17.33 -0.87
CA ILE A 376 -0.59 -15.93 -0.77
C ILE A 376 -0.14 -15.65 0.68
N GLY A 377 -0.94 -16.01 1.68
CA GLY A 377 -0.57 -15.85 3.10
C GLY A 377 0.70 -16.60 3.49
N ILE A 378 0.83 -17.87 3.08
CA ILE A 378 2.04 -18.69 3.29
C ILE A 378 3.26 -17.99 2.68
N MET A 379 3.17 -17.54 1.43
CA MET A 379 4.26 -16.87 0.72
C MET A 379 4.61 -15.52 1.36
N THR A 380 3.62 -14.75 1.83
CA THR A 380 3.86 -13.52 2.57
C THR A 380 4.70 -13.79 3.81
N ALA A 381 4.31 -14.75 4.66
CA ALA A 381 5.06 -15.08 5.87
C ALA A 381 6.44 -15.67 5.59
N PHE A 382 6.61 -16.32 4.44
CA PHE A 382 7.88 -16.90 4.03
C PHE A 382 8.88 -15.84 3.56
N PHE A 383 8.45 -14.89 2.72
CA PHE A 383 9.34 -13.91 2.10
C PHE A 383 9.46 -12.57 2.84
N ASP A 384 8.40 -12.12 3.52
CA ASP A 384 8.32 -10.75 4.06
C ASP A 384 8.88 -10.64 5.49
N LEU A 385 9.65 -9.58 5.77
CA LEU A 385 10.04 -9.22 7.16
C LEU A 385 9.12 -8.14 7.75
N LEU A 386 7.80 -8.31 7.58
CA LEU A 386 6.80 -7.36 8.04
C LEU A 386 6.98 -5.98 7.38
N THR A 387 6.95 -5.87 6.04
CA THR A 387 7.09 -4.58 5.34
C THR A 387 5.76 -3.86 5.18
N TYR A 388 4.87 -4.43 4.37
CA TYR A 388 3.51 -3.97 4.15
C TYR A 388 2.61 -5.17 3.74
N PRO A 389 2.63 -6.26 4.55
CA PRO A 389 2.09 -7.57 4.17
C PRO A 389 0.60 -7.56 3.87
N ILE A 390 -0.17 -6.62 4.43
CA ILE A 390 -1.60 -6.53 4.14
C ILE A 390 -1.90 -6.30 2.66
N SER A 391 -0.99 -5.67 1.92
CA SER A 391 -1.10 -5.50 0.46
C SER A 391 -1.12 -6.84 -0.30
N THR A 392 -0.48 -7.87 0.25
CA THR A 392 -0.47 -9.24 -0.30
C THR A 392 -1.87 -9.84 -0.36
N PHE A 393 -2.74 -9.50 0.58
CA PHE A 393 -4.17 -9.80 0.51
C PHE A 393 -4.96 -8.73 -0.26
N GLY A 394 -4.70 -7.46 0.05
CA GLY A 394 -5.47 -6.31 -0.38
C GLY A 394 -5.51 -6.12 -1.89
N VAL A 395 -4.37 -6.23 -2.57
CA VAL A 395 -4.33 -6.09 -4.03
C VAL A 395 -5.04 -7.28 -4.71
N PRO A 396 -4.74 -8.55 -4.41
CA PRO A 396 -5.41 -9.68 -5.06
C PRO A 396 -6.92 -9.73 -4.78
N ILE A 397 -7.40 -9.29 -3.61
CA ILE A 397 -8.84 -9.24 -3.36
C ILE A 397 -9.54 -8.18 -4.21
N VAL A 398 -8.90 -7.04 -4.47
CA VAL A 398 -9.43 -6.03 -5.40
C VAL A 398 -9.51 -6.59 -6.83
N PHE A 399 -8.51 -7.36 -7.28
CA PHE A 399 -8.59 -8.09 -8.55
C PHE A 399 -9.71 -9.13 -8.56
N PHE A 400 -9.86 -9.90 -7.48
CA PHE A 400 -10.93 -10.88 -7.34
C PHE A 400 -12.32 -10.23 -7.46
N LEU A 401 -12.53 -9.06 -6.83
CA LEU A 401 -13.77 -8.30 -6.90
C LEU A 401 -14.06 -7.78 -8.31
N LEU A 402 -13.05 -7.26 -9.01
CA LEU A 402 -13.16 -6.86 -10.42
C LEU A 402 -13.57 -8.04 -11.31
N LEU A 403 -12.97 -9.22 -11.08
CA LEU A 403 -13.22 -10.45 -11.83
C LEU A 403 -14.54 -11.16 -11.45
N SER A 404 -15.25 -10.67 -10.46
CA SER A 404 -16.51 -11.22 -9.97
C SER A 404 -17.68 -10.29 -10.29
N GLU A 405 -17.59 -9.49 -11.36
CA GLU A 405 -18.54 -8.41 -11.66
C GLU A 405 -20.02 -8.84 -11.67
N ASP A 406 -20.30 -10.08 -12.06
CA ASP A 406 -21.63 -10.67 -12.19
C ASP A 406 -22.19 -11.32 -10.91
N GLU A 407 -21.39 -11.40 -9.85
CA GLU A 407 -21.82 -11.94 -8.55
C GLU A 407 -22.63 -10.93 -7.73
N THR A 408 -23.52 -11.45 -6.88
CA THR A 408 -24.26 -10.64 -5.91
C THR A 408 -23.35 -10.00 -4.88
N LEU A 409 -23.80 -8.89 -4.29
CA LEU A 409 -23.08 -8.19 -3.22
C LEU A 409 -22.74 -9.13 -2.06
N GLU A 410 -23.73 -9.91 -1.61
CA GLU A 410 -23.58 -10.80 -0.47
C GLU A 410 -22.56 -11.90 -0.74
N ARG A 411 -22.54 -12.44 -1.97
CA ARG A 411 -21.56 -13.44 -2.38
C ARG A 411 -20.15 -12.87 -2.49
N LYS A 412 -20.00 -11.66 -3.03
CA LYS A 412 -18.70 -10.94 -3.06
C LYS A 412 -18.15 -10.76 -1.65
N ILE A 413 -18.96 -10.24 -0.73
CA ILE A 413 -18.55 -10.02 0.67
C ILE A 413 -18.19 -11.36 1.34
N SER A 414 -19.06 -12.37 1.21
CA SER A 414 -18.84 -13.69 1.80
C SER A 414 -17.54 -14.35 1.31
N GLN A 415 -17.29 -14.32 -0.01
CA GLN A 415 -16.06 -14.85 -0.58
C GLN A 415 -14.83 -14.04 -0.15
N SER A 416 -14.93 -12.71 -0.05
CA SER A 416 -13.86 -11.88 0.47
C SER A 416 -13.52 -12.21 1.92
N VAL A 417 -14.51 -12.41 2.78
CA VAL A 417 -14.30 -12.83 4.18
C VAL A 417 -13.62 -14.20 4.24
N ARG A 418 -14.10 -15.18 3.46
CA ARG A 418 -13.47 -16.51 3.40
C ARG A 418 -12.02 -16.44 2.93
N ASN A 419 -11.75 -15.65 1.89
CA ASN A 419 -10.41 -15.42 1.36
C ASN A 419 -9.52 -14.73 2.39
N ALA A 420 -10.03 -13.75 3.15
CA ALA A 420 -9.30 -13.08 4.23
C ALA A 420 -8.93 -14.06 5.35
N ILE A 421 -9.87 -14.92 5.77
CA ILE A 421 -9.61 -15.97 6.77
C ILE A 421 -8.52 -16.92 6.27
N CYS A 422 -8.62 -17.41 5.04
CA CYS A 422 -7.61 -18.32 4.50
C CYS A 422 -6.24 -17.66 4.36
N TRP A 423 -6.17 -16.40 3.93
CA TRP A 423 -4.92 -15.63 3.92
C TRP A 423 -4.34 -15.48 5.33
N GLY A 424 -5.15 -15.10 6.31
CA GLY A 424 -4.72 -14.95 7.70
C GLY A 424 -4.22 -16.27 8.30
N VAL A 425 -4.89 -17.38 8.03
CA VAL A 425 -4.45 -18.72 8.44
C VAL A 425 -3.15 -19.11 7.75
N GLY A 426 -2.99 -18.79 6.46
CA GLY A 426 -1.73 -19.00 5.74
C GLY A 426 -0.58 -18.21 6.33
N PHE A 427 -0.79 -16.92 6.58
CA PHE A 427 0.20 -16.00 7.12
C PHE A 427 0.59 -16.35 8.56
N GLY A 428 -0.38 -16.40 9.48
CA GLY A 428 -0.12 -16.71 10.89
C GLY A 428 0.32 -18.15 11.11
N GLY A 429 -0.30 -19.11 10.40
CA GLY A 429 0.05 -20.52 10.49
C GLY A 429 1.48 -20.79 10.04
N MET A 430 1.95 -20.12 8.99
CA MET A 430 3.32 -20.27 8.51
C MET A 430 4.35 -19.67 9.47
N TRP A 431 4.07 -18.56 10.16
CA TRP A 431 4.92 -18.06 11.26
C TRP A 431 5.01 -19.03 12.43
N VAL A 432 3.88 -19.57 12.89
CA VAL A 432 3.86 -20.58 13.96
C VAL A 432 4.71 -21.79 13.57
N LEU A 433 4.63 -22.23 12.31
CA LEU A 433 5.45 -23.32 11.80
C LEU A 433 6.95 -22.98 11.73
N LYS A 434 7.34 -21.72 11.50
CA LYS A 434 8.75 -21.29 11.62
C LYS A 434 9.27 -21.57 13.02
N TRP A 435 8.55 -21.08 14.03
CA TRP A 435 8.99 -21.14 15.42
C TRP A 435 8.99 -22.57 15.92
N ALA A 436 8.01 -23.38 15.50
CA ALA A 436 8.01 -24.82 15.76
C ALA A 436 9.22 -25.51 15.13
N ALA A 437 9.45 -25.32 13.82
CA ALA A 437 10.56 -25.94 13.10
C ALA A 437 11.92 -25.53 13.69
N ALA A 438 12.12 -24.23 13.95
CA ALA A 438 13.34 -23.72 14.57
C ALA A 438 13.53 -24.27 15.98
N SER A 439 12.47 -24.37 16.79
CA SER A 439 12.57 -24.92 18.15
C SER A 439 12.98 -26.40 18.14
N ILE A 440 12.41 -27.19 17.21
CA ILE A 440 12.75 -28.61 17.03
C ILE A 440 14.21 -28.75 16.60
N VAL A 441 14.65 -27.98 15.60
CA VAL A 441 16.01 -28.06 15.04
C VAL A 441 17.08 -27.56 16.03
N ASN A 442 16.77 -26.51 16.80
CA ASN A 442 17.72 -25.91 17.74
C ASN A 442 17.69 -26.56 19.13
N GLY A 443 16.64 -27.30 19.48
CA GLY A 443 16.48 -27.89 20.81
C GLY A 443 16.18 -26.87 21.92
N ARG A 444 15.67 -25.68 21.58
CA ARG A 444 15.31 -24.61 22.52
C ARG A 444 14.03 -23.92 22.10
N ASN A 445 13.39 -23.19 23.02
CA ASN A 445 12.12 -22.51 22.75
C ASN A 445 12.33 -21.20 21.97
N GLU A 446 11.94 -21.16 20.69
CA GLU A 446 11.99 -19.96 19.85
C GLU A 446 10.68 -19.14 19.89
N PHE A 447 9.61 -19.66 20.49
CA PHE A 447 8.32 -18.96 20.57
C PHE A 447 8.36 -17.76 21.49
N SER A 448 9.07 -17.84 22.62
CA SER A 448 9.13 -16.75 23.61
C SER A 448 9.68 -15.47 22.99
N VAL A 449 10.76 -15.58 22.23
CA VAL A 449 11.39 -14.48 21.49
C VAL A 449 10.44 -13.94 20.42
N ALA A 450 9.83 -14.82 19.62
CA ALA A 450 8.93 -14.37 18.57
C ALA A 450 7.69 -13.64 19.11
N MET A 451 7.11 -14.12 20.21
CA MET A 451 5.94 -13.53 20.84
C MET A 451 6.23 -12.17 21.50
N SER A 452 7.42 -11.97 22.09
CA SER A 452 7.79 -10.66 22.64
C SER A 452 7.93 -9.61 21.54
N PHE A 453 8.59 -9.95 20.42
CA PHE A 453 8.67 -9.08 19.25
C PHE A 453 7.29 -8.79 18.65
N PHE A 454 6.44 -9.80 18.51
CA PHE A 454 5.08 -9.62 18.01
C PHE A 454 4.30 -8.63 18.88
N ALA A 455 4.33 -8.82 20.21
CA ALA A 455 3.63 -7.95 21.16
C ALA A 455 4.07 -6.49 21.02
N ILE A 456 5.39 -6.22 20.94
CA ILE A 456 5.92 -4.87 20.74
C ILE A 456 5.41 -4.26 19.44
N ARG A 457 5.51 -4.98 18.31
CA ARG A 457 5.14 -4.47 16.98
C ARG A 457 3.63 -4.22 16.82
N THR A 458 2.79 -4.98 17.51
CA THR A 458 1.34 -4.78 17.57
C THR A 458 0.88 -3.77 18.62
N SER A 459 1.79 -3.31 19.49
CA SER A 459 1.46 -2.33 20.50
C SER A 459 1.29 -0.93 19.91
N SER A 460 0.77 -0.01 20.73
CA SER A 460 0.76 1.43 20.45
C SER A 460 1.81 2.17 21.26
N VAL A 461 2.88 1.49 21.70
CA VAL A 461 3.91 2.05 22.57
C VAL A 461 5.26 1.87 21.88
N SER A 462 6.10 2.89 21.87
CA SER A 462 7.48 2.83 21.39
C SER A 462 8.39 2.06 22.34
N ASP A 463 9.62 1.81 21.90
CA ASP A 463 10.60 1.08 22.72
C ASP A 463 11.04 1.88 23.97
N ASP A 464 10.91 3.22 23.94
CA ASP A 464 11.16 4.16 25.04
C ASP A 464 9.90 4.50 25.87
N GLY A 465 8.76 3.89 25.58
CA GLY A 465 7.53 4.01 26.38
C GLY A 465 6.55 5.12 25.95
N GLU A 466 6.86 5.87 24.88
CA GLU A 466 5.94 6.85 24.29
C GLU A 466 4.73 6.17 23.64
N LYS A 467 3.54 6.77 23.80
CA LYS A 467 2.32 6.26 23.17
C LYS A 467 2.16 6.82 21.76
N PHE A 468 2.14 5.94 20.78
CA PHE A 468 1.78 6.28 19.41
C PHE A 468 0.27 6.40 19.23
N SER A 469 -0.14 7.48 18.56
CA SER A 469 -1.53 7.69 18.18
C SER A 469 -1.87 6.94 16.90
N LEU A 470 -2.99 6.20 16.92
CA LEU A 470 -3.55 5.57 15.73
C LEU A 470 -3.79 6.61 14.62
N TYR A 471 -4.41 7.74 14.98
CA TYR A 471 -4.69 8.80 14.02
C TYR A 471 -3.41 9.37 13.40
N ALA A 472 -2.37 9.62 14.21
CA ALA A 472 -1.08 10.07 13.70
C ALA A 472 -0.43 9.03 12.77
N THR A 473 -0.57 7.74 13.09
CA THR A 473 -0.04 6.62 12.29
C THR A 473 -0.71 6.56 10.91
N GLU A 474 -2.04 6.67 10.86
CA GLU A 474 -2.81 6.74 9.62
C GLU A 474 -2.37 7.93 8.77
N ILE A 475 -2.31 9.12 9.37
CA ILE A 475 -1.87 10.35 8.70
C ILE A 475 -0.48 10.17 8.12
N ARG A 476 0.46 9.65 8.90
CA ARG A 476 1.86 9.52 8.50
C ARG A 476 2.00 8.59 7.29
N ASN A 477 1.24 7.50 7.28
CA ASN A 477 1.26 6.53 6.17
C ASN A 477 0.57 7.04 4.91
N TYR A 478 -0.68 7.54 5.01
CA TYR A 478 -1.38 8.08 3.83
C TYR A 478 -0.76 9.39 3.33
N GLY A 479 -0.23 10.20 4.25
CA GLY A 479 0.44 11.47 3.97
C GLY A 479 1.78 11.32 3.25
N ALA A 480 2.40 10.14 3.27
CA ALA A 480 3.65 9.87 2.56
C ALA A 480 3.55 10.04 1.03
N PHE A 481 2.33 10.06 0.49
CA PHE A 481 2.05 10.29 -0.93
C PHE A 481 1.55 11.70 -1.24
N SER A 482 1.45 12.58 -0.23
CA SER A 482 1.00 13.94 -0.44
C SER A 482 1.92 14.66 -1.44
N PHE A 483 1.32 15.28 -2.45
CA PHE A 483 2.02 16.11 -3.44
C PHE A 483 3.10 15.42 -4.28
N THR A 484 3.05 14.10 -4.42
CA THR A 484 3.83 13.43 -5.47
C THR A 484 3.21 13.72 -6.85
N PRO A 485 3.99 13.77 -7.94
CA PRO A 485 3.45 13.92 -9.29
C PRO A 485 2.41 12.83 -9.64
N VAL A 486 2.61 11.60 -9.13
CA VAL A 486 1.67 10.49 -9.34
C VAL A 486 0.35 10.75 -8.63
N THR A 487 0.36 11.33 -7.43
CA THR A 487 -0.87 11.70 -6.71
C THR A 487 -1.70 12.70 -7.51
N ILE A 488 -1.08 13.67 -8.18
CA ILE A 488 -1.78 14.60 -9.08
C ILE A 488 -2.47 13.84 -10.21
N LEU A 489 -1.75 12.92 -10.88
CA LEU A 489 -2.32 12.10 -11.97
C LEU A 489 -3.48 11.22 -11.48
N VAL A 490 -3.35 10.64 -10.29
CA VAL A 490 -4.41 9.86 -9.64
C VAL A 490 -5.65 10.71 -9.36
N VAL A 491 -5.48 11.91 -8.79
CA VAL A 491 -6.59 12.84 -8.53
C VAL A 491 -7.28 13.24 -9.82
N LEU A 492 -6.51 13.59 -10.87
CA LEU A 492 -7.05 13.91 -12.19
C LEU A 492 -7.82 12.74 -12.80
N LEU A 493 -7.30 11.51 -12.67
CA LEU A 493 -8.00 10.31 -13.12
C LEU A 493 -9.30 10.09 -12.35
N ILE A 494 -9.29 10.19 -11.02
CA ILE A 494 -10.50 10.07 -10.20
C ILE A 494 -11.52 11.13 -10.61
N ALA A 495 -11.11 12.39 -10.76
CA ALA A 495 -11.97 13.48 -11.21
C ALA A 495 -12.57 13.19 -12.60
N TYR A 496 -11.76 12.69 -13.54
CA TYR A 496 -12.23 12.27 -14.86
C TYR A 496 -13.24 11.12 -14.79
N LEU A 497 -12.96 10.06 -14.01
CA LEU A 497 -13.85 8.91 -13.86
C LEU A 497 -15.18 9.33 -13.20
N CYS A 498 -15.13 10.19 -12.19
CA CYS A 498 -16.30 10.80 -11.55
C CYS A 498 -17.11 11.63 -12.54
N PHE A 499 -16.48 12.52 -13.31
CA PHE A 499 -17.14 13.31 -14.35
C PHE A 499 -17.83 12.42 -15.39
N ARG A 500 -17.12 11.40 -15.89
CA ARG A 500 -17.64 10.42 -16.86
C ARG A 500 -18.85 9.67 -16.31
N PHE A 501 -18.80 9.28 -15.04
CA PHE A 501 -19.89 8.62 -14.35
C PHE A 501 -21.10 9.55 -14.23
N LEU A 502 -20.92 10.75 -13.67
CA LEU A 502 -22.00 11.72 -13.42
C LEU A 502 -22.68 12.18 -14.71
N LYS A 503 -21.89 12.45 -15.76
CA LYS A 503 -22.42 12.87 -17.07
C LYS A 503 -23.30 11.80 -17.73
N ASN A 504 -22.96 10.54 -17.58
CA ASN A 504 -23.60 9.42 -18.27
C ASN A 504 -24.35 8.50 -17.30
N ARG A 505 -24.73 9.00 -16.12
CA ARG A 505 -25.28 8.17 -15.06
C ARG A 505 -26.65 7.63 -15.45
N LYS A 506 -26.78 6.30 -15.40
CA LYS A 506 -28.00 5.53 -15.68
C LYS A 506 -28.42 4.63 -14.51
N ILE A 507 -27.53 4.45 -13.54
CA ILE A 507 -27.78 3.66 -12.34
C ILE A 507 -28.12 4.55 -11.15
N SER A 508 -28.96 4.03 -10.25
CA SER A 508 -29.37 4.75 -9.05
C SER A 508 -28.19 4.91 -8.06
N MET A 509 -28.37 5.74 -7.03
CA MET A 509 -27.30 5.94 -6.04
C MET A 509 -27.12 4.68 -5.21
N SER A 510 -28.22 4.02 -4.86
CA SER A 510 -28.20 2.76 -4.12
C SER A 510 -27.52 1.65 -4.90
N GLU A 511 -27.75 1.54 -6.21
CA GLU A 511 -27.03 0.60 -7.09
C GLU A 511 -25.52 0.91 -7.12
N SER A 512 -25.16 2.19 -7.18
CA SER A 512 -23.76 2.61 -7.18
C SER A 512 -23.04 2.23 -5.88
N LEU A 513 -23.70 2.45 -4.73
CA LEU A 513 -23.17 2.07 -3.43
C LEU A 513 -23.02 0.56 -3.29
N ILE A 514 -23.97 -0.22 -3.79
CA ILE A 514 -23.90 -1.70 -3.82
C ILE A 514 -22.67 -2.18 -4.61
N ILE A 515 -22.37 -1.55 -5.74
CA ILE A 515 -21.19 -1.89 -6.55
C ILE A 515 -19.90 -1.53 -5.82
N LEU A 516 -19.85 -0.36 -5.18
CA LEU A 516 -18.64 0.17 -4.54
C LEU A 516 -18.35 -0.47 -3.18
N LEU A 517 -19.36 -0.93 -2.44
CA LEU A 517 -19.21 -1.39 -1.05
C LEU A 517 -18.13 -2.47 -0.86
N PRO A 518 -18.04 -3.54 -1.68
CA PRO A 518 -16.96 -4.53 -1.54
C PRO A 518 -15.56 -3.93 -1.73
N PHE A 519 -15.42 -2.98 -2.65
CA PHE A 519 -14.16 -2.27 -2.87
C PHE A 519 -13.83 -1.34 -1.71
N VAL A 520 -14.81 -0.65 -1.13
CA VAL A 520 -14.60 0.17 0.08
C VAL A 520 -14.08 -0.69 1.23
N ILE A 521 -14.70 -1.86 1.48
CA ILE A 521 -14.23 -2.80 2.51
C ILE A 521 -12.79 -3.24 2.24
N ALA A 522 -12.46 -3.61 1.00
CA ALA A 522 -11.10 -3.98 0.63
C ALA A 522 -10.11 -2.80 0.77
N GLY A 523 -10.53 -1.58 0.45
CA GLY A 523 -9.72 -0.38 0.54
C GLY A 523 -9.44 0.08 1.98
N LEU A 524 -10.20 -0.39 2.95
CA LEU A 524 -9.97 -0.14 4.38
C LEU A 524 -8.95 -1.08 5.01
N MET A 525 -8.50 -2.13 4.30
CA MET A 525 -7.56 -3.11 4.84
C MET A 525 -6.23 -2.49 5.35
N PRO A 526 -5.61 -1.51 4.67
CA PRO A 526 -4.42 -0.85 5.21
C PRO A 526 -4.68 -0.13 6.54
N ALA A 527 -5.81 0.56 6.69
CA ALA A 527 -6.16 1.21 7.96
C ALA A 527 -6.38 0.19 9.09
N ILE A 528 -7.05 -0.93 8.78
CA ILE A 528 -7.20 -2.04 9.75
C ILE A 528 -5.82 -2.58 10.16
N TRP A 529 -4.88 -2.68 9.22
CA TRP A 529 -3.52 -3.12 9.50
C TRP A 529 -2.74 -2.13 10.36
N TYR A 530 -2.82 -0.83 10.08
CA TYR A 530 -2.15 0.19 10.89
C TYR A 530 -2.73 0.28 12.31
N ALA A 531 -4.03 0.02 12.48
CA ALA A 531 -4.64 -0.16 13.79
C ALA A 531 -4.13 -1.40 14.53
N PHE A 532 -3.88 -2.49 13.81
CA PHE A 532 -3.35 -3.72 14.38
C PHE A 532 -1.84 -3.65 14.69
N ALA A 533 -1.06 -2.94 13.88
CA ALA A 533 0.38 -2.84 13.96
C ALA A 533 0.83 -1.37 14.07
N THR A 534 0.27 -0.63 15.04
CA THR A 534 0.45 0.82 15.18
C THR A 534 1.91 1.20 15.42
N ASN A 535 2.61 0.56 16.36
CA ASN A 535 4.04 0.77 16.59
C ASN A 535 4.84 0.60 15.30
N HIS A 536 4.68 -0.54 14.65
CA HIS A 536 5.42 -0.85 13.44
C HIS A 536 5.14 0.16 12.31
N SER A 537 3.86 0.48 12.09
CA SER A 537 3.44 1.36 10.99
C SER A 537 3.78 2.83 11.25
N MET A 538 3.90 3.23 12.51
CA MET A 538 4.31 4.59 12.89
C MET A 538 5.80 4.79 12.70
N ILE A 539 6.60 3.83 13.17
CA ILE A 539 8.06 3.88 13.07
C ILE A 539 8.47 3.78 11.60
N HIS A 540 7.96 2.78 10.87
CA HIS A 540 8.43 2.41 9.54
C HIS A 540 7.64 3.00 8.37
N PHE A 541 7.04 4.17 8.60
CA PHE A 541 6.07 4.79 7.68
C PHE A 541 6.57 4.96 6.24
N TRP A 542 7.88 5.11 6.00
CA TRP A 542 8.49 5.33 4.68
C TRP A 542 8.41 4.11 3.75
N PHE A 543 8.19 2.90 4.29
CA PHE A 543 7.85 1.72 3.50
C PHE A 543 6.48 1.14 3.81
N THR A 544 5.95 1.27 5.02
CA THR A 544 4.62 0.74 5.34
C THR A 544 3.53 1.46 4.56
N ASN A 545 3.77 2.73 4.14
CA ASN A 545 2.87 3.48 3.26
C ASN A 545 2.51 2.73 1.98
N LYS A 546 3.38 1.82 1.49
CA LYS A 546 3.13 1.04 0.28
C LYS A 546 1.88 0.16 0.39
N ALA A 547 1.38 -0.15 1.60
CA ALA A 547 0.09 -0.81 1.79
C ALA A 547 -1.10 -0.01 1.20
N CYS A 548 -1.00 1.33 1.15
CA CYS A 548 -2.02 2.23 0.59
C CYS A 548 -2.29 1.98 -0.90
N VAL A 549 -1.42 1.25 -1.62
CA VAL A 549 -1.71 0.78 -2.99
C VAL A 549 -3.03 0.01 -3.06
N THR A 550 -3.39 -0.71 -1.98
CA THR A 550 -4.66 -1.43 -1.87
C THR A 550 -5.84 -0.46 -1.91
N SER A 551 -5.80 0.60 -1.09
CA SER A 551 -6.85 1.62 -1.02
C SER A 551 -7.01 2.35 -2.35
N LEU A 552 -5.89 2.73 -2.97
CA LEU A 552 -5.92 3.37 -4.28
C LEU A 552 -6.55 2.45 -5.34
N LEU A 553 -6.05 1.22 -5.44
CA LEU A 553 -6.52 0.26 -6.45
C LEU A 553 -8.00 -0.05 -6.24
N ALA A 554 -8.44 -0.18 -4.98
CA ALA A 554 -9.85 -0.40 -4.65
C ALA A 554 -10.74 0.74 -5.14
N VAL A 555 -10.33 2.00 -4.92
CA VAL A 555 -11.06 3.18 -5.43
C VAL A 555 -11.12 3.14 -6.95
N LEU A 556 -9.97 2.98 -7.62
CA LEU A 556 -9.92 3.05 -9.08
C LEU A 556 -10.66 1.88 -9.76
N PHE A 557 -10.50 0.64 -9.27
CA PHE A 557 -11.20 -0.52 -9.81
C PHE A 557 -12.70 -0.49 -9.47
N GLY A 558 -13.07 0.04 -8.30
CA GLY A 558 -14.47 0.31 -7.95
C GLY A 558 -15.11 1.28 -8.95
N MET A 559 -14.43 2.38 -9.30
CA MET A 559 -14.88 3.33 -10.32
C MET A 559 -14.96 2.72 -11.72
N VAL A 560 -14.00 1.86 -12.10
CA VAL A 560 -14.05 1.11 -13.36
C VAL A 560 -15.27 0.19 -13.40
N SER A 561 -15.52 -0.55 -12.32
CA SER A 561 -16.66 -1.46 -12.19
C SER A 561 -17.98 -0.70 -12.29
N LEU A 562 -18.06 0.46 -11.63
CA LEU A 562 -19.21 1.36 -11.69
C LEU A 562 -19.50 1.81 -13.13
N LEU A 563 -18.47 2.25 -13.87
CA LEU A 563 -18.60 2.66 -15.27
C LEU A 563 -18.97 1.50 -16.20
N GLN A 564 -18.48 0.28 -15.93
CA GLN A 564 -18.81 -0.92 -16.70
C GLN A 564 -20.30 -1.27 -16.55
N VAL A 565 -20.81 -1.36 -15.33
CA VAL A 565 -22.23 -1.64 -15.08
C VAL A 565 -23.11 -0.54 -15.65
N ASN A 566 -22.72 0.72 -15.46
CA ASN A 566 -23.44 1.86 -16.02
C ASN A 566 -23.51 1.82 -17.56
N SER A 567 -22.46 1.31 -18.22
CA SER A 567 -22.47 1.11 -19.68
C SER A 567 -23.29 -0.08 -20.13
N LYS A 568 -23.41 -1.17 -19.36
CA LYS A 568 -24.16 -2.38 -19.76
C LYS A 568 -25.68 -2.17 -19.82
N LYS A 569 -26.24 -1.18 -19.11
CA LYS A 569 -27.66 -0.77 -19.23
C LYS A 569 -27.99 -0.04 -20.57
N THR A 570 -27.18 -0.20 -21.63
CA THR A 570 -27.42 0.32 -22.99
C THR A 570 -28.01 -0.71 -23.96
N VAL A 571 -28.43 -1.88 -23.49
CA VAL A 571 -29.07 -2.90 -24.34
C VAL A 571 -30.46 -3.17 -23.81
#